data_AF-F8NK12-F1
#
_entry.id   AF-F8NK12-F1
#
_cell.length_a   1.000
_cell.length_b   1.000
_cell.length_c   1.000
_cell.angle_alpha   90.00
_cell.angle_beta   90.00
_cell.angle_gamma   90.00
#
_symmetry.space_group_name_H-M   'P 1'
#
loop_
_entity.id
_entity.type
_entity.pdbx_description
1 polymer ?
#
loop_
_entity_poly.entity_id
_entity_poly.type
_entity_poly.pdbx_seq_one_letter_code
_entity_poly.pdbx_strand_id
1 'polypeptide(L)' 'KKAGEGLSDRLVQKTVKFGGGFLMIWGCMTWEGILEDKLQQTFQYYGLSPDDIIFQQDNDPKHTSRRAKQ' A
#
# COMPACT_ATOMS: atom_id res chain seq x y z
N LYS A 1 -5.74 26.59 31.76
CA LYS A 1 -5.34 25.16 31.84
C LYS A 1 -4.32 25.00 32.95
N LYS A 2 -4.41 23.95 33.76
CA LYS A 2 -3.38 23.61 34.76
C LYS A 2 -2.25 22.83 34.09
N ALA A 3 -1.02 22.98 34.57
CA ALA A 3 0.11 22.23 34.04
C ALA A 3 -0.11 20.73 34.28
N GLY A 4 -0.05 19.91 33.23
CA GLY A 4 -0.22 18.45 33.30
C GLY A 4 -1.56 17.88 32.81
N GLU A 5 -2.57 18.71 32.52
CA GLU A 5 -3.82 18.22 31.92
C GLU A 5 -3.75 18.19 30.38
N GLY A 6 -4.22 17.09 29.78
CA GLY A 6 -4.36 16.94 28.33
C GLY A 6 -5.27 18.00 27.70
N LEU A 7 -5.04 18.33 26.42
CA LEU A 7 -5.88 19.30 25.72
C LEU A 7 -7.26 18.69 25.44
N SER A 8 -8.34 19.41 25.80
CA SER A 8 -9.70 18.99 25.44
C SER A 8 -10.00 19.18 23.95
N ASP A 9 -10.85 18.34 23.38
CA ASP A 9 -11.20 18.33 21.95
C ASP A 9 -11.71 19.68 21.43
N ARG A 10 -12.36 20.49 22.28
CA ARG A 10 -12.85 21.84 21.92
C ARG A 10 -11.73 22.86 21.71
N LEU A 11 -10.51 22.54 22.15
CA LEU A 11 -9.32 23.37 22.06
C LEU A 11 -8.30 22.82 21.05
N VAL A 12 -8.67 21.77 20.30
CA VAL A 12 -7.86 21.15 19.25
C VAL A 12 -8.51 21.42 17.90
N GLN A 13 -7.73 21.91 16.93
CA GLN A 13 -8.19 22.07 15.56
C GLN A 13 -8.15 20.72 14.84
N LYS A 14 -9.29 20.31 14.23
CA LYS A 14 -9.37 19.05 13.48
C LYS A 14 -8.46 19.10 12.25
N THR A 15 -7.68 18.04 12.04
CA THR A 15 -6.87 17.83 10.83
C THR A 15 -7.12 16.42 10.28
N VAL A 16 -7.00 16.26 8.96
CA VAL A 16 -7.17 14.97 8.27
C VAL A 16 -5.91 14.10 8.40
N LYS A 17 -4.73 14.71 8.49
CA LYS A 17 -3.45 14.03 8.75
C LYS A 17 -2.73 14.73 9.90
N PHE A 18 -2.35 13.95 10.90
CA PHE A 18 -1.57 14.42 12.05
C PHE A 18 -0.07 14.35 11.74
N GLY A 19 0.73 15.16 12.42
CA GLY A 19 2.18 15.02 12.43
C GLY A 19 2.60 13.77 13.21
N GLY A 20 3.72 13.15 12.85
CA GLY A 20 4.16 11.86 13.43
C GLY A 20 4.75 10.89 12.40
N GLY A 21 4.73 11.25 11.12
CA GLY A 21 5.22 10.41 10.02
C GLY A 21 4.15 9.44 9.51
N PHE A 22 4.45 8.77 8.41
CA PHE A 22 3.61 7.73 7.82
C PHE A 22 4.51 6.64 7.25
N LEU A 23 4.05 5.39 7.31
CA LEU A 23 4.69 4.26 6.66
C LEU A 23 3.90 3.91 5.39
N MET A 24 4.58 3.88 4.24
CA MET A 24 4.01 3.34 3.00
C MET A 24 4.53 1.93 2.79
N ILE A 25 3.63 0.99 2.53
CA ILE A 25 3.92 -0.41 2.23
C ILE A 25 3.43 -0.69 0.80
N TRP A 26 4.21 -1.44 0.03
CA TRP A 26 3.83 -1.91 -1.30
C TRP A 26 3.57 -3.41 -1.23
N GLY A 27 2.45 -3.87 -1.82
CA GLY A 27 2.07 -5.28 -1.82
C GLY A 27 1.24 -5.63 -3.05
N CYS A 28 1.32 -6.88 -3.48
CA CYS A 28 0.51 -7.44 -4.55
C CYS A 28 -0.63 -8.28 -3.93
N MET A 29 -1.86 -8.18 -4.45
CA MET A 29 -3.00 -8.98 -4.01
C MET A 29 -3.57 -9.74 -5.20
N THR A 30 -3.88 -11.01 -4.98
CA THR A 30 -4.70 -11.82 -5.88
C THR A 30 -6.06 -12.06 -5.24
N TRP A 31 -6.95 -12.74 -5.97
CA TRP A 31 -8.28 -13.10 -5.46
C TRP A 31 -8.22 -13.99 -4.20
N GLU A 32 -7.08 -14.61 -3.90
CA GLU A 32 -6.87 -15.47 -2.72
C GLU A 32 -6.14 -14.79 -1.57
N GLY A 33 -5.46 -13.66 -1.79
CA GLY A 33 -4.73 -12.97 -0.74
C GLY A 33 -3.50 -12.17 -1.18
N ILE A 34 -2.78 -11.64 -0.19
CA ILE A 34 -1.57 -10.82 -0.34
C ILE A 34 -0.37 -11.73 -0.66
N LEU A 35 0.35 -11.41 -1.74
CA LEU A 35 1.50 -12.14 -2.24
C LEU A 35 2.76 -11.26 -2.15
N GLU A 36 3.36 -11.19 -0.97
CA GLU A 36 4.69 -10.56 -0.81
C GLU A 36 5.83 -11.53 -1.16
N ASP A 37 5.76 -12.77 -0.68
CA ASP A 37 6.78 -13.82 -0.85
C ASP A 37 6.22 -15.09 -1.53
N LYS A 38 4.90 -15.22 -1.61
CA LYS A 38 4.21 -16.42 -2.09
C LYS A 38 3.79 -16.37 -3.56
N LEU A 39 4.09 -15.28 -4.27
CA LEU A 39 3.61 -15.08 -5.65
C LEU A 39 3.93 -16.27 -6.57
N GLN A 40 5.20 -16.72 -6.56
CA GLN A 40 5.62 -17.89 -7.35
C GLN A 40 5.00 -19.20 -6.86
N GLN A 41 4.80 -19.36 -5.54
CA GLN A 41 4.19 -20.56 -4.97
C GLN A 41 2.70 -20.66 -5.32
N THR A 42 1.99 -19.53 -5.35
CA THR A 42 0.59 -19.45 -5.79
C THR A 42 0.48 -19.82 -7.26
N PHE A 43 1.36 -19.34 -8.13
CA PHE A 43 1.35 -19.73 -9.54
C PHE A 43 1.50 -21.25 -9.71
N GLN A 44 2.41 -21.86 -8.96
CA GLN A 44 2.59 -23.32 -8.96
C GLN A 44 1.37 -24.06 -8.40
N TYR A 45 0.78 -23.57 -7.30
CA TYR A 45 -0.39 -24.20 -6.68
C TYR A 45 -1.61 -24.20 -7.62
N TYR A 46 -1.86 -23.10 -8.32
CA TYR A 46 -2.99 -22.96 -9.26
C TYR A 46 -2.66 -23.48 -10.67
N GLY A 47 -1.43 -23.95 -10.91
CA GLY A 47 -0.97 -24.39 -12.22
C GLY A 47 -0.99 -23.27 -13.27
N LEU A 48 -0.88 -22.01 -12.84
CA LEU A 48 -0.88 -20.85 -13.72
C LEU A 48 0.50 -20.67 -14.33
N SER A 49 0.57 -20.53 -15.65
CA SER A 49 1.80 -20.13 -16.30
C SER A 49 1.98 -18.61 -16.17
N PRO A 50 3.22 -18.09 -16.18
CA PRO A 50 3.49 -16.65 -16.25
C PRO A 50 2.72 -15.93 -17.38
N ASP A 51 2.43 -16.64 -18.46
CA ASP A 51 1.72 -16.12 -19.62
C ASP A 51 0.21 -15.92 -19.37
N ASP A 52 -0.35 -16.60 -18.35
CA ASP A 52 -1.77 -16.50 -17.97
C ASP A 52 -2.05 -15.33 -17.00
N ILE A 53 -0.99 -14.61 -16.57
CA ILE A 53 -1.08 -13.62 -15.48
C ILE A 53 -1.03 -12.20 -16.04
N ILE A 54 -2.05 -11.41 -15.71
CA ILE A 54 -2.13 -9.99 -16.06
C ILE A 54 -1.61 -9.15 -14.90
N PHE A 55 -0.48 -8.47 -15.10
CA PHE A 55 0.01 -7.48 -14.14
C PHE A 55 -0.75 -6.16 -14.29
N GLN A 56 -1.52 -5.80 -13.27
CA GLN A 56 -2.28 -4.55 -13.21
C GLN A 56 -1.65 -3.58 -12.20
N GLN A 57 -1.39 -2.36 -12.66
CA GLN A 57 -0.95 -1.23 -11.83
C GLN A 57 -1.76 0.02 -12.20
N ASP A 58 -1.77 1.04 -11.33
CA ASP A 58 -2.41 2.31 -11.65
C ASP A 58 -1.60 3.10 -12.70
N ASN A 59 -2.22 4.14 -13.26
CA ASN A 59 -1.60 5.00 -14.28
C ASN A 59 -0.85 6.20 -13.68
N ASP A 60 -0.34 6.11 -12.45
CA ASP A 60 0.49 7.18 -11.88
C ASP A 60 1.71 7.43 -12.81
N PRO A 61 2.03 8.70 -13.16
CA PRO A 61 3.18 9.05 -13.99
C PRO A 61 4.50 8.37 -13.58
N LYS A 62 4.70 8.06 -12.29
CA LYS A 62 5.89 7.34 -11.83
C LYS A 62 5.93 5.87 -12.27
N HIS A 63 4.77 5.22 -12.34
CA HIS A 63 4.58 3.83 -12.76
C HIS A 63 4.52 3.66 -14.28
N THR A 64 4.38 4.77 -15.02
CA THR A 64 4.43 4.79 -16.50
C THR A 64 5.77 5.32 -17.06
N SER A 65 6.74 5.60 -16.18
CA SER A 65 8.06 6.14 -16.55
C SER A 65 8.89 5.17 -17.39
N ARG A 66 9.84 5.69 -18.19
CA ARG A 66 10.71 4.87 -19.06
C ARG A 66 11.51 3.81 -18.30
N ARG A 67 11.87 4.08 -17.05
CA ARG A 67 12.62 3.16 -16.19
C ARG A 67 11.75 2.03 -15.63
N ALA A 68 10.44 2.29 -15.44
CA ALA A 68 9.50 1.28 -14.95
C ALA A 68 9.03 0.31 -16.06
N LYS A 69 9.21 0.68 -17.34
CA LYS A 69 8.82 -0.12 -18.52
C LYS A 69 9.97 -0.95 -19.11
N GLN A 70 11.18 -0.85 -18.56
CA GLN A 70 12.37 -1.53 -19.08
C GLN A 70 12.50 -2.95 -18.54
#